data_AF-A0AAV9K9Z0-F1
#
_entry.id   AF-A0AAV9K9Z0-F1
#
_cell.length_a   1.000
_cell.length_b   1.000
_cell.length_c   1.000
_cell.angle_alpha   90.00
_cell.angle_beta   90.00
_cell.angle_gamma   90.00
#
_symmetry.space_group_name_H-M   'P 1'
#
loop_
_entity.id
_entity.type
_entity.pdbx_description
1 polymer ?
#
loop_
_entity_poly.entity_id
_entity_poly.type
_entity_poly.pdbx_seq_one_letter_code
_entity_poly.pdbx_strand_id
1 'polypeptide(L)'
;MTSKALFFAVLLFTALSAFAEEKEDGNPGLVMDYYKRTCPQAEDIIKEQVNVLYKQQQSNAFSWLRNVFHDCFVEVQTISRSHSFLHFDEHFKVKKVSFLIVLWVQSCSHSVFFPQCIKLVQHLYPEVVPQLNPEHIPHILKKCPYSIPDSKAMQYVRNDKGTPMKLDNNYYRNILDNKGLMLVDQQLAVDKRTRLYVKKMAKNQDYFKKFARAITVLSENNPLTGTKGEIRKQCYLANQH
;
A
#
# COMPACT_ATOMS: atom_id res chain seq x y z
N MET A 1 38.16 24.98 -42.90
CA MET A 1 38.35 23.69 -42.20
C MET A 1 38.62 23.87 -40.70
N THR A 2 37.84 24.66 -39.94
CA THR A 2 38.16 24.90 -38.50
C THR A 2 36.98 25.15 -37.55
N SER A 3 35.72 24.91 -37.94
CA SER A 3 34.57 25.18 -37.05
C SER A 3 33.71 23.96 -36.70
N LYS A 4 33.69 22.91 -37.53
CA LYS A 4 32.90 21.69 -37.24
C LYS A 4 33.59 20.71 -36.27
N ALA A 5 34.92 20.73 -36.20
CA ALA A 5 35.68 19.85 -35.30
C ALA A 5 35.61 20.28 -33.83
N LEU A 6 35.50 21.59 -33.56
CA LEU A 6 35.40 22.12 -32.20
C LEU A 6 34.05 21.79 -31.55
N PHE A 7 32.96 21.78 -32.32
CA PHE A 7 31.62 21.45 -31.82
C PHE A 7 31.48 19.98 -31.42
N PHE A 8 32.12 19.06 -32.15
CA PHE A 8 32.12 17.64 -31.79
C PHE A 8 33.00 17.33 -30.58
N ALA A 9 34.10 18.07 -30.38
CA ALA A 9 34.97 17.88 -29.21
C ALA A 9 34.31 18.33 -27.88
N VAL A 10 33.48 19.39 -27.91
CA VAL A 10 32.74 19.88 -26.72
C VAL A 10 31.59 18.93 -26.34
N LEU A 11 30.91 18.31 -27.32
CA LEU A 11 29.85 17.32 -27.08
C LEU A 11 30.38 15.98 -26.53
N LEU A 12 31.63 15.63 -26.82
CA LEU A 12 32.29 14.45 -26.23
C LEU A 12 32.78 14.71 -24.79
N PHE A 13 33.17 15.95 -24.45
CA PHE A 13 33.59 16.29 -23.10
C PHE A 13 32.43 16.44 -22.10
N THR A 14 31.24 16.85 -22.55
CA THR A 14 30.03 16.88 -21.68
C THR A 14 29.37 15.51 -21.52
N ALA A 15 29.63 14.57 -22.44
CA ALA A 15 29.17 13.18 -22.32
C ALA A 15 29.98 12.35 -21.31
N LEU A 16 31.22 12.75 -20.97
CA LEU A 16 32.02 12.07 -19.95
C LEU A 16 31.71 12.49 -18.50
N SER A 17 31.02 13.62 -18.28
CA SER A 17 30.68 14.10 -16.94
C SER A 17 29.27 13.71 -16.46
N ALA A 18 28.53 12.90 -17.22
CA ALA A 18 27.15 12.51 -16.89
C ALA A 18 27.01 11.12 -16.22
N PHE A 19 28.11 10.39 -16.04
CA PHE A 19 28.12 9.18 -15.20
C PHE A 19 28.87 9.49 -13.91
N ALA A 20 28.24 10.29 -13.04
CA ALA A 20 28.50 10.12 -11.62
C ALA A 20 28.01 8.72 -11.27
N GLU A 21 28.93 7.77 -11.12
CA GLU A 21 28.65 6.55 -10.36
C GLU A 21 28.07 7.00 -9.01
N GLU A 22 26.80 6.69 -8.76
CA GLU A 22 26.32 6.64 -7.40
C GLU A 22 27.25 5.65 -6.68
N LYS A 23 28.11 6.17 -5.79
CA LYS A 23 28.80 5.31 -4.84
C LYS A 23 27.72 4.53 -4.10
N GLU A 24 27.62 3.24 -4.41
CA GLU A 24 26.91 2.29 -3.56
C GLU A 24 27.62 2.36 -2.20
N ASP A 25 27.01 3.12 -1.28
CA ASP A 25 27.34 3.09 0.15
C ASP A 25 27.42 1.61 0.52
N GLY A 26 28.58 1.15 1.01
CA GLY A 26 28.88 -0.24 1.36
C GLY A 26 28.08 -0.76 2.55
N ASN A 27 26.83 -0.34 2.66
CA ASN A 27 25.87 -0.63 3.67
C ASN A 27 24.99 -1.78 3.16
N PRO A 28 25.03 -2.96 3.79
CA PRO A 28 24.35 -4.17 3.31
C PRO A 28 22.81 -4.08 3.33
N GLY A 29 22.25 -2.91 3.64
CA GLY A 29 20.82 -2.69 3.77
C GLY A 29 20.26 -3.37 5.01
N LEU A 30 18.99 -3.77 4.94
CA LEU A 30 18.36 -4.53 6.01
C LEU A 30 18.85 -5.98 5.97
N VAL A 31 19.12 -6.56 7.14
CA VAL A 31 19.53 -7.96 7.28
C VAL A 31 18.62 -8.68 8.27
N MET A 32 18.35 -9.96 7.99
CA MET A 32 17.63 -10.82 8.92
C MET A 32 18.45 -11.02 10.20
N ASP A 33 17.76 -11.28 11.32
CA ASP A 33 18.38 -11.53 12.62
C ASP A 33 19.28 -10.38 13.13
N TYR A 34 19.06 -9.13 12.69
CA TYR A 34 19.91 -7.98 13.04
C TYR A 34 20.13 -7.83 14.56
N TYR A 35 19.09 -8.08 15.36
CA TYR A 35 19.14 -7.96 16.82
C TYR A 35 19.62 -9.23 17.54
N LYS A 36 20.02 -10.29 16.84
CA LYS A 36 20.34 -11.60 17.46
C LYS A 36 21.44 -11.54 18.52
N ARG A 37 22.38 -10.59 18.41
CA ARG A 37 23.48 -10.43 19.38
C ARG A 37 23.16 -9.43 20.50
N THR A 38 22.37 -8.41 20.22
CA THR A 38 22.11 -7.28 21.15
C THR A 38 20.81 -7.46 21.91
N CYS A 39 19.78 -8.01 21.27
CA CYS A 39 18.47 -8.31 21.86
C CYS A 39 17.88 -9.56 21.18
N PRO A 40 18.35 -10.78 21.52
CA PRO A 40 17.95 -12.02 20.84
C PRO A 40 16.45 -12.32 20.94
N GLN A 41 15.80 -11.84 22.00
CA GLN A 41 14.37 -12.04 22.28
C GLN A 41 13.44 -10.99 21.63
N ALA A 42 13.99 -10.06 20.84
CA ALA A 42 13.22 -8.94 20.29
C ALA A 42 11.99 -9.39 19.47
N GLU A 43 12.19 -10.32 18.53
CA GLU A 43 11.11 -10.82 17.67
C GLU A 43 10.07 -11.63 18.46
N ASP A 44 10.49 -12.38 19.48
CA ASP A 44 9.61 -13.17 20.34
C ASP A 44 8.71 -12.27 21.19
N ILE A 45 9.27 -11.23 21.82
CA ILE A 45 8.51 -10.24 22.59
C ILE A 45 7.47 -9.55 21.69
N ILE A 46 7.88 -9.11 20.50
CA ILE A 46 6.98 -8.44 19.55
C ILE A 46 5.84 -9.40 19.15
N LYS A 47 6.17 -10.65 18.82
CA LYS A 47 5.19 -11.67 18.43
C LYS A 47 4.20 -11.99 19.54
N GLU A 48 4.67 -12.10 20.78
CA GLU A 48 3.80 -12.33 21.93
C GLU A 48 2.83 -11.15 22.13
N GLN A 49 3.33 -9.92 22.14
CA GLN A 49 2.50 -8.74 22.32
C GLN A 49 1.48 -8.57 21.18
N VAL A 50 1.90 -8.80 19.93
CA VAL A 50 1.01 -8.82 18.75
C VAL A 50 -0.10 -9.85 18.94
N ASN A 51 0.21 -11.07 19.41
CA ASN A 51 -0.78 -12.10 19.65
C ASN A 51 -1.78 -11.71 20.76
N VAL A 52 -1.32 -11.09 21.84
CA VAL A 52 -2.19 -10.59 22.92
C VAL A 52 -3.15 -9.53 22.37
N LEU A 53 -2.62 -8.51 21.70
CA LEU A 53 -3.39 -7.40 21.16
C LEU A 53 -4.35 -7.84 20.03
N TYR A 54 -3.98 -8.85 19.24
CA TYR A 54 -4.85 -9.44 18.24
C TYR A 54 -6.04 -10.20 18.86
N LYS A 55 -5.80 -10.95 19.95
CA LYS A 55 -6.87 -11.64 20.70
C LYS A 55 -7.83 -10.65 21.36
N GLN A 56 -7.33 -9.50 21.81
CA GLN A 56 -8.18 -8.43 22.36
C GLN A 56 -9.06 -7.80 21.27
N GLN A 57 -8.46 -7.37 20.16
CA GLN A 57 -9.19 -6.78 19.06
C GLN A 57 -8.52 -7.13 17.73
N GLN A 58 -9.15 -8.02 16.97
CA GLN A 58 -8.61 -8.50 15.70
C GLN A 58 -8.37 -7.38 14.67
N SER A 59 -9.10 -6.26 14.77
CA SER A 59 -8.88 -5.08 13.90
C SER A 59 -7.48 -4.49 14.05
N ASN A 60 -6.79 -4.73 15.16
CA ASN A 60 -5.45 -4.21 15.43
C ASN A 60 -4.42 -4.70 14.40
N ALA A 61 -4.49 -5.97 13.99
CA ALA A 61 -3.58 -6.52 12.96
C ALA A 61 -3.64 -5.72 11.66
N PHE A 62 -4.84 -5.33 11.25
CA PHE A 62 -5.06 -4.58 10.01
C PHE A 62 -4.64 -3.11 10.16
N SER A 63 -4.86 -2.52 11.34
CA SER A 63 -4.35 -1.18 11.65
C SER A 63 -2.81 -1.14 11.59
N TRP A 64 -2.11 -2.15 12.11
CA TRP A 64 -0.64 -2.21 12.03
C TRP A 64 -0.15 -2.40 10.59
N LEU A 65 -0.76 -3.32 9.82
CA LEU A 65 -0.42 -3.49 8.40
C LEU A 65 -0.62 -2.20 7.60
N ARG A 66 -1.71 -1.48 7.88
CA ARG A 66 -1.96 -0.16 7.30
C ARG A 66 -0.88 0.83 7.73
N ASN A 67 -0.50 0.88 8.99
CA ASN A 67 0.53 1.79 9.47
C ASN A 67 1.89 1.53 8.82
N VAL A 68 2.30 0.26 8.67
CA VAL A 68 3.52 -0.11 7.93
C VAL A 68 3.45 0.41 6.49
N PHE A 69 2.30 0.25 5.83
CA PHE A 69 2.12 0.82 4.49
C PHE A 69 2.27 2.33 4.47
N HIS A 70 1.57 3.06 5.36
CA HIS A 70 1.68 4.51 5.40
C HIS A 70 3.13 4.96 5.69
N ASP A 71 3.83 4.31 6.62
CA ASP A 71 5.22 4.64 6.94
C ASP A 71 6.16 4.48 5.74
N CYS A 72 6.08 3.33 5.04
CA CYS A 72 6.91 3.08 3.87
C CYS A 72 6.57 3.95 2.64
N PHE A 73 5.40 4.60 2.61
CA PHE A 73 4.92 5.41 1.48
C PHE A 73 4.97 6.93 1.69
N VAL A 74 5.02 7.43 2.93
CA VAL A 74 4.79 8.85 3.26
C VAL A 74 5.90 9.81 2.81
N GLU A 75 7.13 9.36 2.55
CA GLU A 75 8.24 10.23 2.10
C GLU A 75 8.06 10.93 0.72
N VAL A 76 6.85 10.96 0.14
CA VAL A 76 6.58 11.57 -1.19
C VAL A 76 5.38 12.52 -1.19
N GLN A 77 4.85 12.92 -0.04
CA GLN A 77 3.73 13.88 -0.03
C GLN A 77 4.10 15.34 -0.38
N THR A 78 5.36 15.66 -0.70
CA THR A 78 5.69 16.96 -1.30
C THR A 78 5.33 17.06 -2.77
N ILE A 79 4.93 15.97 -3.45
CA ILE A 79 4.57 16.01 -4.87
C ILE A 79 3.23 15.30 -5.11
N SER A 80 2.23 16.13 -5.45
CA SER A 80 0.99 15.82 -6.17
C SER A 80 -0.26 15.42 -5.37
N ARG A 81 -1.16 16.40 -5.28
CA ARG A 81 -2.62 16.20 -5.16
C ARG A 81 -3.18 15.79 -6.53
N SER A 82 -3.24 14.50 -6.85
CA SER A 82 -4.19 14.02 -7.86
C SER A 82 -4.72 12.60 -7.57
N HIS A 83 -6.04 12.48 -7.42
CA HIS A 83 -6.75 11.24 -7.10
C HIS A 83 -6.98 10.35 -8.34
N SER A 84 -5.95 10.11 -9.16
CA SER A 84 -6.07 9.27 -10.35
C SER A 84 -5.19 8.02 -10.26
N PHE A 85 -5.72 6.87 -10.68
CA PHE A 85 -5.02 5.58 -10.75
C PHE A 85 -3.74 5.64 -11.61
N LEU A 86 -3.72 6.55 -12.59
CA LEU A 86 -2.56 6.84 -13.43
C LEU A 86 -1.42 7.51 -12.66
N HIS A 87 -1.75 8.35 -11.68
CA HIS A 87 -0.73 8.96 -10.82
C HIS A 87 -0.14 7.95 -9.83
N PHE A 88 -0.94 6.98 -9.38
CA PHE A 88 -0.44 5.84 -8.62
C PHE A 88 0.71 5.16 -9.39
N ASP A 89 0.54 4.79 -10.66
CA ASP A 89 1.55 4.10 -11.50
C ASP A 89 2.93 4.80 -11.56
N GLU A 90 2.98 6.12 -11.79
CA GLU A 90 4.27 6.84 -11.85
C GLU A 90 5.06 6.78 -10.53
N HIS A 91 4.39 6.85 -9.38
CA HIS A 91 5.03 6.72 -8.07
C HIS A 91 5.60 5.32 -7.83
N PHE A 92 5.03 4.25 -8.41
CA PHE A 92 5.51 2.87 -8.21
C PHE A 92 6.66 2.48 -9.13
N LYS A 93 6.70 3.00 -10.37
CA LYS A 93 7.82 2.76 -11.28
C LYS A 93 9.15 3.30 -10.72
N VAL A 94 9.09 4.38 -9.95
CA VAL A 94 10.27 5.04 -9.36
C VAL A 94 10.83 4.28 -8.14
N LYS A 95 10.04 3.43 -7.46
CA LYS A 95 10.38 2.94 -6.11
C LYS A 95 10.79 1.46 -5.97
N LYS A 96 11.08 0.72 -7.06
CA LYS A 96 11.26 -0.75 -7.02
C LYS A 96 10.07 -1.53 -6.41
N VAL A 97 8.93 -0.86 -6.13
CA VAL A 97 7.72 -1.49 -5.60
C VAL A 97 6.88 -1.99 -6.77
N SER A 98 6.86 -3.30 -6.96
CA SER A 98 6.08 -3.94 -8.02
C SER A 98 4.57 -3.66 -7.88
N PHE A 99 3.87 -3.53 -9.01
CA PHE A 99 2.41 -3.52 -9.09
C PHE A 99 1.72 -4.62 -8.26
N LEU A 100 2.37 -5.77 -8.11
CA LEU A 100 1.88 -6.86 -7.25
C LEU A 100 1.76 -6.41 -5.80
N ILE A 101 2.74 -5.68 -5.26
CA ILE A 101 2.74 -5.21 -3.86
C ILE A 101 1.58 -4.24 -3.63
N VAL A 102 1.29 -3.38 -4.61
CA VAL A 102 0.13 -2.47 -4.56
C VAL A 102 -1.19 -3.24 -4.51
N LEU A 103 -1.35 -4.24 -5.37
CA LEU A 103 -2.53 -5.12 -5.39
C LEU A 103 -2.73 -5.85 -4.05
N TRP A 104 -1.62 -6.23 -3.41
CA TRP A 104 -1.59 -6.93 -2.13
C TRP A 104 -1.91 -6.01 -0.95
N VAL A 105 -1.33 -4.82 -0.90
CA VAL A 105 -1.58 -3.92 0.23
C VAL A 105 -2.99 -3.34 0.14
N GLN A 106 -3.45 -3.05 -1.07
CA GLN A 106 -4.82 -2.62 -1.31
C GLN A 106 -5.80 -3.71 -0.88
N SER A 107 -5.57 -4.96 -1.28
CA SER A 107 -6.41 -6.08 -0.83
C SER A 107 -6.35 -6.30 0.68
N CYS A 108 -5.19 -6.22 1.33
CA CYS A 108 -5.11 -6.47 2.78
C CYS A 108 -5.73 -5.36 3.61
N SER A 109 -5.53 -4.12 3.17
CA SER A 109 -6.22 -2.97 3.75
C SER A 109 -7.72 -3.15 3.54
N HIS A 110 -8.18 -3.42 2.32
CA HIS A 110 -9.59 -3.33 1.98
C HIS A 110 -10.39 -4.64 2.03
N SER A 111 -9.78 -5.80 2.30
CA SER A 111 -10.52 -7.02 2.66
C SER A 111 -11.19 -6.85 4.03
N VAL A 112 -10.58 -6.04 4.90
CA VAL A 112 -11.01 -5.92 6.31
C VAL A 112 -11.31 -4.48 6.71
N PHE A 113 -10.77 -3.48 6.00
CA PHE A 113 -11.13 -2.08 6.22
C PHE A 113 -12.54 -1.81 5.72
N PHE A 114 -13.27 -1.03 6.51
CA PHE A 114 -14.62 -0.60 6.22
C PHE A 114 -14.56 0.85 5.75
N PRO A 115 -14.73 1.14 4.45
CA PRO A 115 -14.77 2.52 4.00
C PRO A 115 -15.91 3.26 4.70
N GLN A 116 -15.57 4.45 5.20
CA GLN A 116 -16.56 5.37 5.74
C GLN A 116 -17.48 5.83 4.62
N CYS A 117 -18.76 6.08 4.94
CA CYS A 117 -19.75 6.50 3.95
C CYS A 117 -19.33 7.76 3.19
N ILE A 118 -18.59 8.68 3.82
CA ILE A 118 -18.04 9.88 3.16
C ILE A 118 -17.13 9.56 1.96
N LYS A 119 -16.48 8.38 1.96
CA LYS A 119 -15.65 7.90 0.85
C LYS A 119 -16.44 7.20 -0.25
N LEU A 120 -17.72 6.89 -0.01
CA LEU A 120 -18.60 6.20 -0.94
C LEU A 120 -19.61 7.13 -1.62
N VAL A 121 -19.74 8.38 -1.18
CA VAL A 121 -20.74 9.33 -1.70
C VAL A 121 -20.70 9.42 -3.23
N GLN A 122 -19.51 9.57 -3.81
CA GLN A 122 -19.32 9.68 -5.28
C GLN A 122 -19.73 8.42 -6.05
N HIS A 123 -19.86 7.28 -5.37
CA HIS A 123 -20.31 6.02 -5.96
C HIS A 123 -21.81 5.78 -5.83
N LEU A 124 -22.47 6.44 -4.89
CA LEU A 124 -23.86 6.18 -4.52
C LEU A 124 -24.82 7.31 -4.90
N TYR A 125 -24.30 8.53 -5.06
CA TYR A 125 -25.11 9.74 -5.25
C TYR A 125 -24.53 10.66 -6.34
N PRO A 126 -25.37 11.38 -7.10
CA PRO A 126 -26.85 11.38 -7.04
C PRO A 126 -27.49 10.08 -7.55
N GLU A 127 -26.77 9.34 -8.40
CA GLU A 127 -27.15 8.02 -8.88
C GLU A 127 -26.04 7.03 -8.55
N VAL A 128 -26.43 5.77 -8.35
CA VAL A 128 -25.47 4.69 -8.12
C VAL A 128 -24.76 4.38 -9.42
N VAL A 129 -23.43 4.23 -9.36
CA VAL A 129 -22.63 3.93 -10.55
C VAL A 129 -23.04 2.59 -11.20
N PRO A 130 -23.17 2.51 -12.54
CA PRO A 130 -23.72 1.32 -13.22
C PRO A 130 -22.89 0.04 -13.02
N GLN A 131 -21.59 0.19 -12.76
CA GLN A 131 -20.68 -0.94 -12.57
C GLN A 131 -20.82 -1.62 -11.20
N LEU A 132 -21.61 -1.10 -10.26
CA LEU A 132 -21.78 -1.73 -8.95
C LEU A 132 -22.80 -2.87 -9.04
N ASN A 133 -22.50 -4.00 -8.43
CA ASN A 133 -23.38 -5.18 -8.45
C ASN A 133 -24.77 -4.83 -7.87
N PRO A 134 -25.87 -4.99 -8.66
CA PRO A 134 -27.21 -4.60 -8.22
C PRO A 134 -27.68 -5.28 -6.94
N GLU A 135 -27.28 -6.53 -6.69
CA GLU A 135 -27.64 -7.27 -5.48
C GLU A 135 -26.96 -6.69 -4.22
N HIS A 136 -25.85 -5.97 -4.40
CA HIS A 136 -25.10 -5.36 -3.31
C HIS A 136 -25.63 -3.97 -2.93
N ILE A 137 -26.24 -3.25 -3.88
CA ILE A 137 -26.71 -1.86 -3.71
C ILE A 137 -27.63 -1.69 -2.48
N PRO A 138 -28.68 -2.52 -2.27
CA PRO A 138 -29.59 -2.34 -1.14
C PRO A 138 -28.88 -2.38 0.22
N HIS A 139 -27.84 -3.22 0.34
CA HIS A 139 -27.05 -3.32 1.55
C HIS A 139 -26.24 -2.05 1.83
N ILE A 140 -25.61 -1.51 0.79
CA ILE A 140 -24.75 -0.32 0.89
C ILE A 140 -25.60 0.90 1.22
N LEU A 141 -26.71 1.12 0.51
CA LEU A 141 -27.62 2.24 0.76
C LEU A 141 -28.28 2.16 2.14
N LYS A 142 -28.56 0.96 2.65
CA LYS A 142 -29.06 0.81 4.03
C LYS A 142 -28.05 1.29 5.09
N LYS A 143 -26.75 1.16 4.81
CA LYS A 143 -25.67 1.59 5.73
C LYS A 143 -25.22 3.03 5.50
N CYS A 144 -25.29 3.50 4.26
CA CYS A 144 -24.96 4.87 3.85
C CYS A 144 -26.16 5.50 3.12
N PRO A 145 -27.23 5.88 3.84
CA PRO A 145 -28.47 6.36 3.22
C PRO A 145 -28.43 7.84 2.81
N TYR A 146 -27.38 8.58 3.18
CA TYR A 146 -27.30 10.02 2.99
C TYR A 146 -26.19 10.40 2.00
N SER A 147 -26.51 11.34 1.09
CA SER A 147 -25.56 11.95 0.17
C SER A 147 -24.57 12.90 0.86
N ILE A 148 -24.92 13.37 2.06
CA ILE A 148 -24.05 14.18 2.94
C ILE A 148 -23.95 13.45 4.29
N PRO A 149 -23.05 12.45 4.41
CA PRO A 149 -22.87 11.73 5.67
C PRO A 149 -22.29 12.66 6.74
N ASP A 150 -22.77 12.52 7.98
CA ASP A 150 -22.16 13.22 9.11
C ASP A 150 -20.73 12.71 9.34
N SER A 151 -19.75 13.61 9.23
CA SER A 151 -18.33 13.34 9.47
C SER A 151 -18.01 12.83 10.88
N LYS A 152 -18.88 13.11 11.86
CA LYS A 152 -18.76 12.65 13.24
C LYS A 152 -19.48 11.33 13.49
N ALA A 153 -20.42 10.95 12.63
CA ALA A 153 -21.10 9.68 12.73
C ALA A 153 -20.18 8.56 12.23
N MET A 154 -20.02 7.51 13.04
CA MET A 154 -19.22 6.34 12.67
C MET A 154 -19.98 5.41 11.71
N GLN A 155 -20.27 5.91 10.50
CA GLN A 155 -20.97 5.17 9.45
C GLN A 155 -19.98 4.58 8.44
N TYR A 156 -20.02 3.25 8.29
CA TYR A 156 -19.12 2.50 7.42
C TYR A 156 -19.81 1.26 6.85
N VAL A 157 -19.28 0.76 5.73
CA VAL A 157 -19.76 -0.45 5.05
C VAL A 157 -18.61 -1.43 4.97
N ARG A 158 -18.89 -2.72 5.11
CA ARG A 158 -17.85 -3.74 4.97
C ARG A 158 -17.61 -4.07 3.51
N ASN A 159 -16.35 -3.99 3.07
CA ASN A 159 -15.93 -4.43 1.74
C ASN A 159 -16.10 -5.94 1.54
N ASP A 160 -15.91 -6.73 2.60
CA ASP A 160 -16.15 -8.17 2.60
C ASP A 160 -17.21 -8.56 3.65
N LYS A 161 -18.37 -9.02 3.16
CA LYS A 161 -19.46 -9.55 3.99
C LYS A 161 -19.36 -11.07 4.18
N GLY A 162 -18.68 -11.78 3.28
CA GLY A 162 -18.61 -13.24 3.29
C GLY A 162 -17.62 -13.75 4.32
N THR A 163 -16.43 -13.13 4.35
CA THR A 163 -15.32 -13.52 5.25
C THR A 163 -14.78 -12.29 5.99
N PRO A 164 -15.62 -11.58 6.78
CA PRO A 164 -15.19 -10.38 7.47
C PRO A 164 -14.02 -10.70 8.39
N MET A 165 -13.01 -9.81 8.39
CA MET A 165 -11.83 -9.90 9.25
C MET A 165 -10.95 -11.13 9.00
N LYS A 166 -11.12 -11.79 7.85
CA LYS A 166 -10.22 -12.83 7.36
C LYS A 166 -9.46 -12.30 6.18
N LEU A 167 -8.16 -12.59 6.16
CA LEU A 167 -7.32 -12.26 5.02
C LEU A 167 -7.33 -13.42 4.04
N ASP A 168 -8.22 -13.35 3.05
CA ASP A 168 -8.39 -14.39 2.05
C ASP A 168 -8.75 -13.85 0.66
N ASN A 169 -8.84 -14.76 -0.30
CA ASN A 169 -9.08 -14.43 -1.69
C ASN A 169 -10.51 -13.99 -2.00
N ASN A 170 -11.39 -13.95 -1.00
CA ASN A 170 -12.75 -13.50 -1.19
C ASN A 170 -12.81 -12.02 -1.59
N TYR A 171 -11.89 -11.18 -1.11
CA TYR A 171 -11.74 -9.80 -1.61
C TYR A 171 -11.60 -9.75 -3.14
N TYR A 172 -10.72 -10.57 -3.71
CA TYR A 172 -10.50 -10.59 -5.16
C TYR A 172 -11.72 -11.15 -5.91
N ARG A 173 -12.47 -12.07 -5.31
CA ARG A 173 -13.74 -12.55 -5.86
C ARG A 173 -14.80 -11.45 -5.85
N ASN A 174 -14.90 -10.68 -4.76
CA ASN A 174 -15.85 -9.58 -4.62
C ASN A 174 -15.62 -8.50 -5.68
N ILE A 175 -14.38 -8.04 -5.88
CA ILE A 175 -14.11 -7.00 -6.89
C ILE A 175 -14.30 -7.50 -8.35
N LEU A 176 -14.10 -8.80 -8.61
CA LEU A 176 -14.43 -9.41 -9.91
C LEU A 176 -15.93 -9.50 -10.16
N ASP A 177 -16.72 -9.64 -9.08
CA ASP A 177 -18.17 -9.65 -9.09
C ASP A 177 -18.78 -8.25 -8.89
N ASN A 178 -18.00 -7.19 -9.18
CA ASN A 178 -18.45 -5.81 -9.11
C ASN A 178 -18.96 -5.37 -7.72
N LYS A 179 -18.47 -6.01 -6.65
CA LYS A 179 -18.85 -5.71 -5.26
C LYS A 179 -17.83 -4.81 -4.53
N GLY A 180 -16.80 -4.30 -5.21
CA GLY A 180 -15.82 -3.39 -4.62
C GLY A 180 -16.44 -2.03 -4.27
N LEU A 181 -16.26 -1.57 -3.02
CA LEU A 181 -16.88 -0.33 -2.56
C LEU A 181 -16.09 0.93 -2.97
N MET A 182 -14.75 0.85 -2.97
CA MET A 182 -13.91 1.98 -3.37
C MET A 182 -13.61 1.95 -4.87
N LEU A 183 -13.57 3.12 -5.50
CA LEU A 183 -13.17 3.28 -6.92
C LEU A 183 -11.87 2.55 -7.25
N VAL A 184 -10.85 2.74 -6.40
CA VAL A 184 -9.54 2.13 -6.59
C VAL A 184 -9.60 0.60 -6.54
N ASP A 185 -10.47 0.00 -5.71
CA ASP A 185 -10.62 -1.45 -5.63
C ASP A 185 -11.23 -2.00 -6.93
N GLN A 186 -12.28 -1.36 -7.43
CA GLN A 186 -12.96 -1.78 -8.66
C GLN A 186 -12.06 -1.60 -9.88
N GLN A 187 -11.22 -0.55 -9.90
CA GLN A 187 -10.24 -0.33 -10.96
C GLN A 187 -9.22 -1.46 -11.07
N LEU A 188 -8.84 -2.14 -9.96
CA LEU A 188 -7.94 -3.29 -10.02
C LEU A 188 -8.50 -4.43 -10.87
N ALA A 189 -9.81 -4.66 -10.81
CA ALA A 189 -10.48 -5.72 -11.55
C ALA A 189 -10.72 -5.37 -13.02
N VAL A 190 -10.71 -4.08 -13.38
CA VAL A 190 -11.01 -3.57 -14.72
C VAL A 190 -9.74 -3.26 -15.51
N ASP A 191 -8.72 -2.68 -14.89
CA ASP A 191 -7.47 -2.29 -15.57
C ASP A 191 -6.77 -3.50 -16.18
N LYS A 192 -6.38 -3.39 -17.45
CA LYS A 192 -5.80 -4.49 -18.25
C LYS A 192 -4.53 -5.06 -17.64
N ARG A 193 -3.75 -4.25 -16.92
CA ARG A 193 -2.46 -4.63 -16.32
C ARG A 193 -2.68 -5.45 -15.05
N THR A 194 -3.70 -5.12 -14.26
CA THR A 194 -3.95 -5.73 -12.95
C THR A 194 -4.97 -6.87 -13.00
N ARG A 195 -5.91 -6.84 -13.93
CA ARG A 195 -7.03 -7.80 -14.03
C ARG A 195 -6.58 -9.26 -14.06
N LEU A 196 -5.47 -9.56 -14.74
CA LEU A 196 -4.94 -10.93 -14.80
C LEU A 196 -4.50 -11.42 -13.41
N TYR A 197 -3.87 -10.55 -12.63
CA TYR A 197 -3.43 -10.88 -11.27
C TYR A 197 -4.61 -11.03 -10.33
N VAL A 198 -5.60 -10.14 -10.41
CA VAL A 198 -6.85 -10.25 -9.65
C VAL A 198 -7.53 -11.60 -9.92
N LYS A 199 -7.63 -12.02 -11.19
CA LYS A 199 -8.18 -13.35 -11.55
C LYS A 199 -7.37 -14.50 -10.97
N LYS A 200 -6.03 -14.42 -10.98
CA LYS A 200 -5.16 -15.46 -10.40
C LYS A 200 -5.34 -15.56 -8.89
N MET A 201 -5.39 -14.43 -8.20
CA MET A 201 -5.53 -14.36 -6.74
C MET A 201 -6.93 -14.82 -6.29
N ALA A 202 -7.99 -14.44 -7.01
CA ALA A 202 -9.36 -14.91 -6.75
C ALA A 202 -9.52 -16.44 -6.86
N LYS A 203 -8.73 -17.08 -7.74
CA LYS A 203 -8.77 -18.53 -7.97
C LYS A 203 -7.99 -19.33 -6.94
N ASN A 204 -6.89 -18.80 -6.41
CA ASN A 204 -5.99 -19.56 -5.55
C ASN A 204 -5.59 -18.77 -4.29
N GLN A 205 -6.01 -19.28 -3.13
CA GLN A 205 -5.69 -18.73 -1.81
C GLN A 205 -4.19 -18.73 -1.50
N ASP A 206 -3.40 -19.64 -2.08
CA ASP A 206 -1.95 -19.71 -1.85
C ASP A 206 -1.21 -18.47 -2.30
N TYR A 207 -1.81 -17.64 -3.14
CA TYR A 207 -1.24 -16.34 -3.47
C TYR A 207 -1.05 -15.48 -2.21
N PHE A 208 -1.87 -15.63 -1.15
CA PHE A 208 -1.67 -14.94 0.13
C PHE A 208 -0.36 -15.32 0.83
N LYS A 209 0.23 -16.48 0.53
CA LYS A 209 1.58 -16.81 1.02
C LYS A 209 2.64 -15.85 0.45
N LYS A 210 2.38 -15.24 -0.71
CA LYS A 210 3.24 -14.21 -1.32
C LYS A 210 3.07 -12.82 -0.67
N PHE A 211 2.05 -12.64 0.16
CA PHE A 211 1.81 -11.38 0.89
C PHE A 211 2.99 -11.03 1.80
N ALA A 212 3.52 -12.02 2.53
CA ALA A 212 4.67 -11.81 3.41
C ALA A 212 5.86 -11.22 2.63
N ARG A 213 6.16 -11.77 1.44
CA ARG A 213 7.21 -11.24 0.57
C ARG A 213 6.91 -9.82 0.10
N ALA A 214 5.66 -9.50 -0.20
CA ALA A 214 5.27 -8.15 -0.61
C ALA A 214 5.51 -7.11 0.49
N ILE A 215 5.19 -7.46 1.75
CA ILE A 215 5.46 -6.58 2.90
C ILE A 215 6.96 -6.46 3.16
N THR A 216 7.76 -7.52 3.02
CA THR A 216 9.22 -7.44 3.12
C THR A 216 9.81 -6.47 2.12
N VAL A 217 9.44 -6.58 0.84
CA VAL A 217 9.93 -5.67 -0.20
C VAL A 217 9.47 -4.24 0.06
N LEU A 218 8.26 -4.05 0.59
CA LEU A 218 7.78 -2.73 0.97
C LEU A 218 8.61 -2.12 2.11
N SER A 219 8.97 -2.90 3.12
CA SER A 219 9.79 -2.43 4.25
C SER A 219 11.22 -2.07 3.88
N GLU A 220 11.71 -2.54 2.74
CA GLU A 220 13.03 -2.20 2.18
C GLU A 220 13.02 -0.88 1.40
N ASN A 221 11.88 -0.16 1.34
CA ASN A 221 11.79 1.10 0.63
C ASN A 221 12.40 2.27 1.44
N ASN A 222 13.61 2.68 1.07
CA ASN A 222 14.38 3.81 1.63
C ASN A 222 14.61 3.77 3.17
N PRO A 223 15.07 2.65 3.75
CA PRO A 223 15.30 2.58 5.19
C PRO A 223 16.52 3.41 5.62
N LEU A 224 16.39 4.13 6.73
CA LEU A 224 17.53 4.71 7.42
C LEU A 224 18.35 3.59 8.08
N THR A 225 19.64 3.52 7.75
CA THR A 225 20.54 2.43 8.14
C THR A 225 21.89 2.97 8.60
N GLY A 226 22.67 2.16 9.30
CA GLY A 226 23.94 2.58 9.89
C GLY A 226 23.73 3.62 11.00
N THR A 227 24.34 4.79 10.85
CA THR A 227 24.24 5.91 11.80
C THR A 227 23.20 6.96 11.38
N LYS A 228 22.47 6.74 10.28
CA LYS A 228 21.41 7.64 9.82
C LYS A 228 20.16 7.48 10.71
N GLY A 229 19.62 8.60 11.19
CA GLY A 229 18.46 8.61 12.08
C GLY A 229 18.82 8.31 13.54
N GLU A 230 17.89 7.70 14.28
CA GLU A 230 18.06 7.38 15.70
C GLU A 230 17.23 6.17 16.12
N ILE A 231 17.63 5.51 17.21
CA ILE A 231 16.79 4.55 17.91
C ILE A 231 15.97 5.31 18.94
N ARG A 232 14.66 5.47 18.70
CA ARG A 232 13.76 6.22 19.59
C ARG A 232 13.50 5.46 20.89
N LYS A 233 13.55 6.16 22.03
CA LYS A 233 13.11 5.60 23.33
C LYS A 233 11.59 5.53 23.44
N GLN A 234 10.89 6.48 22.81
CA GLN A 234 9.43 6.53 22.71
C GLN A 234 9.06 6.66 21.24
N CYS A 235 8.30 5.71 20.68
CA CYS A 235 8.06 5.64 19.23
C CYS A 235 7.45 6.93 18.63
N TYR A 236 6.65 7.64 19.43
CA TYR A 236 5.89 8.83 19.03
C TYR A 236 6.63 10.16 19.25
N LEU A 237 7.88 10.14 19.77
CA LEU A 237 8.68 11.34 20.02
C LEU A 237 10.12 11.14 19.52
N ALA A 238 10.67 12.18 18.89
CA ALA A 238 12.10 12.25 18.63
C ALA A 238 12.87 12.39 19.96
N ASN A 239 14.05 11.80 20.05
CA ASN A 239 14.88 11.96 21.25
C ASN A 239 15.35 13.42 21.37
N GLN A 240 15.47 13.89 22.61
CA GLN A 240 16.11 15.19 22.90
C GLN A 240 17.62 14.96 23.04
N HIS A 241 18.40 15.74 22.29
CA HIS A 241 19.86 15.71 22.28
C HIS A 241 20.42 16.89 23.07
#